data_AF-A0AAU0UPQ7-F1
#
_entry.id   AF-A0AAU0UPQ7-F1
#
_cell.length_a   1.000
_cell.length_b   1.000
_cell.length_c   1.000
_cell.angle_alpha   90.00
_cell.angle_beta   90.00
_cell.angle_gamma   90.00
#
_symmetry.space_group_name_H-M   'P 1'
#
loop_
_entity.id
_entity.type
_entity.pdbx_description
1 polymer ?
#
loop_
_entity_poly.entity_id
_entity_poly.type
_entity_poly.pdbx_seq_one_letter_code
_entity_poly.pdbx_strand_id
1 'polypeptide(L)'
;MEDWVTINKSFINIKEAEKVAQIVKVTESRLSSVPRGPQYDIETKICETDNGWQLKWRKFLVDVDSGCSGCSSCETNHINTDAPSKGKVIEFKPKGS
;
A
#
# COMPACT_ATOMS: atom_id res chain seq x y z
N MET A 1 7.66 -11.49 7.96
CA MET A 1 7.69 -11.17 9.40
C MET A 1 8.07 -9.69 9.43
N GLU A 2 7.15 -8.81 9.83
CA GLU A 2 7.40 -7.36 9.80
C GLU A 2 8.24 -6.98 11.01
N ASP A 3 9.54 -6.78 10.77
CA ASP A 3 10.51 -6.55 11.82
C ASP A 3 10.44 -5.12 12.36
N TRP A 4 10.70 -4.99 13.67
CA TRP A 4 10.80 -3.71 14.34
C TRP A 4 12.08 -2.97 13.92
N VAL A 5 11.92 -1.81 13.32
CA VAL A 5 13.00 -0.89 12.98
C VAL A 5 13.29 0.01 14.18
N THR A 6 14.55 0.07 14.61
CA THR A 6 14.98 0.96 15.69
C THR A 6 15.58 2.22 15.10
N ILE A 7 15.13 3.39 15.55
CA ILE A 7 15.76 4.65 15.15
C ILE A 7 17.09 4.76 15.88
N ASN A 8 18.16 4.98 15.12
CA ASN A 8 19.52 5.13 15.65
C ASN A 8 19.73 6.51 16.29
N LYS A 9 18.84 6.88 17.21
CA LYS A 9 18.89 8.09 18.02
C LYS A 9 18.14 7.85 19.31
N SER A 10 18.80 8.15 20.43
CA SER A 10 18.17 8.21 21.74
C SER A 10 17.70 9.63 22.03
N PHE A 11 16.58 9.75 22.74
CA PHE A 11 16.00 11.03 23.15
C PHE A 11 16.15 11.22 24.64
N ILE A 12 16.54 12.42 25.05
CA ILE A 12 16.71 12.75 26.47
C ILE A 12 15.32 12.88 27.15
N ASN A 13 14.32 13.36 26.41
CA ASN A 13 12.98 13.61 26.92
C ASN A 13 11.93 12.73 26.21
N ILE A 14 11.05 12.11 26.99
CA ILE A 14 9.93 11.32 26.47
C ILE A 14 9.04 12.13 25.51
N LYS A 15 8.82 13.43 25.80
CA LYS A 15 8.01 14.32 24.94
C LYS A 15 8.63 14.51 23.56
N GLU A 16 9.96 14.45 23.45
CA GLU A 16 10.64 14.52 22.15
C GLU A 16 10.46 13.19 21.41
N ALA A 17 10.61 12.06 22.10
CA ALA A 17 10.38 10.74 21.52
C ALA A 17 8.93 10.59 21.02
N GLU A 18 7.94 11.09 21.76
CA GLU A 18 6.52 11.10 21.37
C GLU A 18 6.28 11.94 20.11
N LYS A 19 6.86 13.15 20.05
CA LYS A 19 6.75 14.00 18.85
C LYS A 19 7.33 13.31 17.63
N VAL A 20 8.52 12.71 17.77
CA VAL A 20 9.15 11.99 16.65
C VAL A 20 8.34 10.74 16.29
N ALA A 21 7.75 10.04 17.25
CA ALA A 21 6.88 8.90 16.99
C ALA A 21 5.67 9.28 16.13
N GLN A 22 5.06 10.44 16.36
CA GLN A 22 3.96 10.95 15.52
C GLN A 22 4.43 11.28 14.10
N ILE A 23 5.59 11.91 13.97
CA ILE A 23 6.18 12.23 12.65
C ILE A 23 6.45 10.94 11.88
N VAL A 24 7.11 9.97 12.51
CA VAL A 24 7.42 8.65 11.93
C VAL A 24 6.14 7.95 11.51
N LYS A 25 5.12 7.92 12.39
CA LYS A 25 3.84 7.27 12.08
C LYS A 25 3.21 7.81 10.80
N VAL A 26 3.16 9.13 10.64
CA VAL A 26 2.53 9.78 9.48
C VAL A 26 3.40 9.66 8.23
N THR A 27 4.70 9.90 8.36
CA THR A 27 5.62 9.91 7.22
C THR A 27 5.83 8.51 6.65
N GLU A 28 6.10 7.51 7.49
CA GLU A 28 6.33 6.14 7.04
C GLU A 28 5.05 5.49 6.51
N SER A 29 3.87 5.81 7.05
CA SER A 29 2.59 5.35 6.50
C SER A 29 2.38 5.88 5.08
N ARG A 30 2.64 7.18 4.87
CA ARG A 30 2.54 7.82 3.54
C ARG A 30 3.56 7.31 2.54
N LEU A 31 4.78 7.02 2.98
CA LEU A 31 5.84 6.49 2.11
C LEU A 31 5.63 5.02 1.77
N SER A 32 5.04 4.25 2.69
CA SER A 32 4.79 2.82 2.48
C SER A 32 3.52 2.57 1.68
N SER A 33 2.52 3.45 1.79
CA SER A 33 1.24 3.29 1.12
C SER A 33 1.29 3.76 -0.33
N VAL A 34 0.78 2.95 -1.25
CA VAL A 34 0.76 3.26 -2.68
C VAL A 34 -0.65 3.71 -3.08
N PRO A 35 -0.83 4.82 -3.80
CA PRO A 35 -2.14 5.18 -4.35
C PRO A 35 -2.68 4.05 -5.23
N ARG A 36 -3.91 3.58 -4.96
CA ARG A 36 -4.50 2.42 -5.64
C ARG A 36 -3.64 1.15 -5.55
N GLY A 37 -3.10 0.91 -4.36
CA GLY A 37 -2.39 -0.30 -4.03
C GLY A 37 -2.42 -0.61 -2.53
N PRO A 38 -1.47 -1.43 -2.05
CA PRO A 38 -1.31 -1.73 -0.64
C PRO A 38 -1.21 -0.47 0.23
N GLN A 39 -2.05 -0.42 1.26
CA GLN A 39 -2.06 0.61 2.30
C GLN A 39 -1.42 0.05 3.56
N TYR A 40 -0.51 0.81 4.16
CA TYR A 40 0.22 0.42 5.35
C TYR A 40 0.06 1.46 6.45
N ASP A 41 -0.16 0.97 7.66
CA ASP A 41 -0.04 1.77 8.87
C ASP A 41 1.25 1.44 9.59
N ILE A 42 1.58 2.32 10.53
CA ILE A 42 2.80 2.28 11.31
C ILE A 42 2.43 2.17 12.78
N GLU A 43 2.98 1.15 13.43
CA GLU A 43 2.99 1.02 14.88
C GLU A 43 4.30 1.60 15.40
N THR A 44 4.22 2.44 16.43
CA THR A 44 5.39 3.01 17.10
C THR A 44 5.43 2.56 18.56
N LYS A 45 6.64 2.30 19.06
CA LYS A 45 6.89 1.89 20.44
C LYS A 45 8.06 2.69 20.99
N ILE A 46 7.84 3.32 22.12
CA ILE A 46 8.87 4.05 22.87
C ILE A 46 9.31 3.15 24.03
N CYS A 47 10.62 2.91 24.13
CA CYS A 47 11.22 2.13 25.20
C CYS A 47 12.20 2.99 25.97
N GLU A 48 12.20 2.89 27.29
CA GLU A 48 13.27 3.46 28.12
C GLU A 48 14.51 2.56 28.04
N THR A 49 15.69 3.19 28.01
CA THR A 49 17.01 2.55 27.93
C THR A 49 17.99 3.32 28.82
N ASP A 50 19.17 2.76 29.08
CA ASP A 50 20.22 3.40 29.88
C ASP A 50 20.65 4.78 29.34
N ASN A 51 20.46 5.02 28.04
CA ASN A 51 20.84 6.25 27.33
C ASN A 51 19.64 7.18 27.05
N GLY A 52 18.51 6.96 27.72
CA GLY A 52 17.27 7.71 27.54
C GLY A 52 16.20 6.92 26.77
N TRP A 53 15.38 7.61 26.00
CA TRP A 53 14.22 7.03 25.32
C TRP A 53 14.58 6.62 23.89
N GLN A 54 14.27 5.38 23.52
CA GLN A 54 14.51 4.84 22.19
C GLN A 54 13.18 4.57 21.48
N LEU A 55 13.09 4.98 20.22
CA LEU A 55 11.91 4.80 19.38
C LEU A 55 12.12 3.62 18.41
N LYS A 56 11.14 2.71 18.40
CA LYS A 56 11.02 1.62 17.45
C LYS A 56 9.72 1.76 16.68
N TRP A 57 9.70 1.32 15.44
CA TRP A 57 8.49 1.29 14.63
C TRP A 57 8.44 0.05 13.75
N ARG A 58 7.24 -0.34 13.33
CA ARG A 58 7.04 -1.35 12.30
C ARG A 58 5.87 -0.95 11.42
N LYS A 59 5.94 -1.35 10.15
CA LYS A 59 4.80 -1.23 9.23
C LYS A 59 3.97 -2.50 9.28
N PHE A 60 2.67 -2.35 9.04
CA PHE A 60 1.75 -3.48 8.86
C PHE A 60 0.72 -3.15 7.77
N LEU A 61 0.37 -4.16 6.97
CA LEU A 61 -0.63 -4.02 5.91
C LEU A 61 -2.01 -3.81 6.52
N VAL A 62 -2.69 -2.75 6.12
CA VAL A 62 -4.04 -2.40 6.60
C VAL A 62 -5.08 -2.76 5.56
N ASP A 63 -4.80 -2.46 4.30
CA ASP A 63 -5.74 -2.66 3.20
C ASP A 63 -5.00 -2.77 1.87
N VAL A 64 -5.71 -3.19 0.83
CA VAL A 64 -5.26 -3.10 -0.55
C VAL A 64 -6.33 -2.37 -1.34
N ASP A 65 -6.12 -1.07 -1.52
CA ASP A 65 -7.01 -0.26 -2.36
C ASP A 65 -6.75 -0.65 -3.81
N SER A 66 -7.58 -1.52 -4.36
CA SER A 66 -7.49 -1.95 -5.77
C SER A 66 -7.95 -0.87 -6.76
N GLY A 67 -8.44 0.28 -6.29
CA GLY A 67 -8.93 1.37 -7.13
C GLY A 67 -10.18 1.04 -7.95
N CYS A 68 -10.81 -0.13 -7.74
CA CYS A 68 -12.03 -0.56 -8.41
C CYS A 68 -13.26 -0.31 -7.52
N SER A 69 -13.50 0.94 -7.16
CA SER A 69 -14.74 1.37 -6.52
C SER A 69 -15.80 1.64 -7.60
N GLY A 70 -16.37 0.55 -8.14
CA GLY A 70 -17.56 0.62 -9.00
C GLY A 70 -17.28 0.89 -10.48
N CYS A 71 -16.71 -0.08 -11.19
CA CYS A 71 -16.96 -0.17 -12.63
C CYS A 71 -18.34 -0.81 -12.85
N SER A 72 -19.38 0.02 -13.05
CA SER A 72 -20.66 -0.42 -13.64
C SER A 72 -20.55 -0.88 -15.09
N SER A 73 -19.33 -1.06 -15.61
CA SER A 73 -19.05 -1.57 -16.96
C SER A 73 -18.57 -3.03 -16.95
N CYS A 74 -18.40 -3.65 -15.78
CA CYS A 74 -18.05 -5.07 -15.68
C CYS A 74 -19.29 -5.99 -15.64
N GLU A 75 -20.49 -5.43 -15.45
CA GLU A 75 -21.77 -6.17 -15.47
C GLU A 75 -22.38 -6.25 -16.86
N THR A 76 -21.60 -6.62 -17.89
CA THR A 76 -22.19 -7.27 -19.06
C THR A 76 -21.16 -8.17 -19.72
N ASN A 77 -20.72 -9.19 -18.99
CA ASN A 77 -20.60 -10.51 -19.57
C ASN A 77 -20.87 -11.50 -18.44
N HIS A 78 -22.15 -11.56 -18.06
CA HIS A 78 -22.73 -12.86 -17.75
C HIS A 78 -22.18 -13.81 -18.80
N ILE A 79 -21.48 -14.84 -18.33
CA ILE A 79 -21.21 -16.04 -19.08
C ILE A 79 -22.60 -16.62 -19.38
N ASN A 80 -23.25 -16.07 -20.40
CA ASN A 80 -24.33 -16.75 -21.10
C ASN A 80 -23.63 -17.89 -21.80
N THR A 81 -23.90 -19.07 -21.28
CA THR A 81 -23.59 -20.38 -21.84
C THR A 81 -24.32 -20.61 -23.17
N ASP A 82 -24.23 -19.67 -24.11
CA ASP A 82 -24.82 -19.79 -25.45
C ASP A 82 -23.78 -19.41 -26.52
N ALA A 83 -23.14 -20.47 -27.01
CA ALA A 83 -22.37 -20.61 -28.24
C ALA A 83 -21.19 -19.62 -28.48
N PRO A 84 -19.96 -20.11 -28.74
CA PRO A 84 -18.88 -19.26 -29.21
C PRO A 84 -19.26 -18.69 -30.59
N SER A 85 -19.63 -17.40 -30.64
CA SER A 85 -19.78 -16.71 -31.91
C SER A 85 -18.41 -16.70 -32.59
N LYS A 86 -18.35 -17.29 -33.77
CA LYS A 86 -17.13 -17.39 -34.59
C LYS A 86 -16.63 -15.97 -34.84
N GLY A 87 -15.53 -15.60 -34.20
CA GLY A 87 -14.84 -14.34 -34.48
C GLY A 87 -14.53 -14.25 -35.97
N LYS A 88 -15.03 -13.20 -36.62
CA LYS A 88 -14.77 -12.94 -38.04
C LYS A 88 -13.37 -12.35 -38.16
N VAL A 89 -12.44 -13.13 -38.70
CA VAL A 89 -11.11 -12.65 -39.09
C VAL A 89 -11.29 -11.61 -40.20
N ILE A 90 -10.81 -10.39 -39.97
CA ILE A 90 -10.72 -9.35 -40.98
C ILE A 90 -9.30 -9.36 -41.52
N GLU A 91 -9.11 -9.87 -42.73
CA GLU A 91 -7.83 -9.84 -43.42
C GLU A 91 -7.54 -8.42 -43.92
N PHE A 92 -6.43 -7.85 -43.47
CA PHE A 92 -5.90 -6.60 -44.01
C PHE A 92 -5.18 -6.88 -45.34
N LYS A 93 -5.76 -6.41 -46.44
CA LYS A 93 -5.04 -6.36 -47.72
C LYS A 93 -4.16 -5.10 -47.77
N PRO A 94 -2.84 -5.22 -47.98
CA PRO A 94 -1.99 -4.05 -48.17
C PRO A 94 -2.38 -3.33 -49.47
N LYS A 95 -2.44 -1.99 -49.40
CA LYS A 95 -2.69 -1.15 -50.57
C LYS A 95 -1.46 -1.15 -51.47
N GLY A 96 -1.60 -1.77 -52.65
CA GLY A 96 -0.74 -1.52 -53.81
C GLY A 96 0.15 -2.70 -54.20
N SER A 97 -0.29 -3.43 -55.22
CA SER A 97 0.57 -3.86 -56.35
C SER A 97 -0.29 -4.18 -57.56
#